data_AF-A0A7K1VSR6-F1
#
_entry.id   AF-A0A7K1VSR6-F1
#
_cell.length_a   1.000
_cell.length_b   1.000
_cell.length_c   1.000
_cell.angle_alpha   90.00
_cell.angle_beta   90.00
_cell.angle_gamma   90.00
#
_symmetry.space_group_name_H-M   'P 1'
#
loop_
_entity.id
_entity.type
_entity.pdbx_description
1 polymer ?
#
loop_
_entity_poly.entity_id
_entity_poly.type
_entity_poly.pdbx_seq_one_letter_code
_entity_poly.pdbx_strand_id
1 'polypeptide(L)'
;MSLRDENQQDTIRALQDLIAAFSAPHWVHPAYAEHVLAHATELLDVAQNTGSAGRVRMPTLMWPRSAVFEDPNPPPVPPGAL
;
A
#
# COMPACT_ATOMS: atom_id res chain seq x y z
N MET A 1 -3.69 -14.35 -9.18
CA MET A 1 -4.08 -12.96 -8.82
C MET A 1 -4.83 -13.05 -7.52
N SER A 2 -4.61 -12.13 -6.57
CA SER A 2 -5.21 -12.24 -5.25
C SER A 2 -6.66 -11.74 -5.32
N LEU A 3 -7.62 -12.39 -4.65
CA LEU A 3 -9.04 -11.95 -4.61
C LEU A 3 -9.21 -10.47 -4.18
N ARG A 4 -8.24 -9.97 -3.41
CA ARG A 4 -8.16 -8.58 -2.98
C ARG A 4 -7.86 -7.62 -4.14
N ASP A 5 -7.06 -8.03 -5.12
CA ASP A 5 -6.71 -7.24 -6.30
C ASP A 5 -7.92 -7.16 -7.26
N GLU A 6 -8.68 -8.25 -7.40
CA GLU A 6 -9.91 -8.30 -8.21
C GLU A 6 -10.98 -7.37 -7.63
N ASN A 7 -11.26 -7.46 -6.32
CA ASN A 7 -12.22 -6.57 -5.66
C ASN A 7 -11.81 -5.09 -5.75
N GLN A 8 -10.52 -4.79 -5.71
CA GLN A 8 -10.01 -3.43 -5.87
C GLN A 8 -10.19 -2.92 -7.31
N GLN A 9 -9.96 -3.77 -8.31
CA GLN A 9 -10.21 -3.43 -9.72
C GLN A 9 -11.69 -3.19 -10.00
N ASP A 10 -12.58 -4.02 -9.44
CA ASP A 10 -14.03 -3.82 -9.53
C ASP A 10 -14.47 -2.51 -8.87
N THR A 11 -13.88 -2.17 -7.71
CA THR A 11 -14.14 -0.91 -7.02
C THR A 11 -13.69 0.30 -7.86
N ILE A 12 -12.49 0.23 -8.45
CA ILE A 12 -11.97 1.29 -9.35
C ILE A 12 -12.90 1.47 -10.56
N ARG A 13 -13.37 0.37 -11.14
CA ARG A 13 -14.28 0.41 -12.29
C ARG A 13 -15.63 1.03 -11.93
N ALA A 14 -16.21 0.63 -10.80
CA ALA A 14 -17.46 1.20 -10.32
C ALA A 14 -17.36 2.71 -10.05
N LEU A 15 -16.23 3.19 -9.50
CA LEU A 15 -16.00 4.62 -9.29
C LEU A 15 -15.88 5.39 -10.60
N GLN A 16 -15.20 4.82 -11.62
CA GLN A 16 -15.11 5.42 -12.95
C GLN A 16 -16.49 5.53 -13.62
N ASP A 17 -17.30 4.47 -13.54
CA ASP A 17 -18.66 4.46 -14.08
C ASP A 17 -19.55 5.51 -13.39
N LEU A 18 -19.40 5.67 -12.07
CA LEU A 18 -20.12 6.67 -11.29
C LEU A 18 -19.71 8.10 -11.68
N ILE A 19 -18.41 8.37 -11.87
CA ILE A 19 -17.93 9.67 -12.36
C ILE A 19 -18.50 9.95 -13.77
N ALA A 20 -18.50 8.96 -14.65
CA ALA A 20 -19.05 9.10 -16.00
C ALA A 20 -20.55 9.43 -15.97
N ALA A 21 -21.33 8.76 -15.12
CA ALA A 21 -22.77 8.98 -15.00
C ALA A 21 -23.11 10.40 -14.49
N PHE A 22 -22.34 10.93 -13.54
CA PHE A 22 -22.57 12.26 -12.96
C PHE A 22 -21.91 13.40 -13.77
N SER A 23 -21.10 13.09 -14.78
CA SER A 23 -20.52 14.08 -15.69
C SER A 23 -21.48 14.56 -16.79
N ALA A 24 -22.61 13.87 -16.99
CA ALA A 24 -23.58 14.20 -18.03
C ALA A 24 -24.37 15.49 -17.67
N PRO A 25 -24.33 16.54 -18.51
CA PRO A 25 -24.72 17.88 -18.07
C PRO A 25 -26.22 18.15 -17.89
N HIS A 26 -27.09 17.21 -17.55
CA HIS A 26 -28.54 17.51 -17.44
C HIS A 26 -29.34 16.58 -16.53
N TRP A 27 -28.67 15.63 -15.86
CA TRP A 27 -29.35 14.51 -15.21
C TRP A 27 -29.44 14.66 -13.69
N VAL A 28 -28.64 15.55 -13.11
CA VAL A 28 -28.50 15.75 -11.67
C VAL A 28 -28.37 17.23 -11.38
N HIS A 29 -28.95 17.68 -10.27
CA HIS A 29 -28.79 19.06 -9.80
C HIS A 29 -27.29 19.35 -9.57
N PRO A 30 -26.77 20.49 -10.04
CA PRO A 30 -25.33 20.77 -10.10
C PRO A 30 -24.64 20.65 -8.73
N ALA A 31 -25.27 21.16 -7.67
CA ALA A 31 -24.74 21.02 -6.30
C ALA A 31 -24.55 19.55 -5.88
N TYR A 32 -25.46 18.64 -6.24
CA TYR A 32 -25.28 17.22 -5.90
C TYR A 32 -24.26 16.54 -6.81
N ALA A 33 -24.19 16.93 -8.09
CA ALA A 33 -23.18 16.41 -9.01
C ALA A 33 -21.76 16.76 -8.55
N GLU A 34 -21.51 18.00 -8.15
CA GLU A 34 -20.20 18.45 -7.65
C GLU A 34 -19.77 17.67 -6.40
N HIS A 35 -20.67 17.50 -5.42
CA HIS A 35 -20.37 16.75 -4.20
C HIS A 35 -20.04 15.27 -4.49
N VAL A 36 -20.80 14.63 -5.38
CA VAL A 36 -20.59 13.22 -5.75
C VAL A 36 -19.29 13.06 -6.55
N LEU A 37 -19.00 13.97 -7.48
CA LEU A 37 -17.77 13.92 -8.27
C LEU A 37 -16.52 14.17 -7.40
N ALA A 38 -16.56 15.14 -6.50
CA ALA A 38 -15.47 15.40 -5.56
C ALA A 38 -15.18 14.16 -4.69
N HIS A 39 -16.22 13.55 -4.12
CA HIS A 39 -16.03 12.39 -3.26
C HIS A 39 -15.59 11.13 -4.04
N ALA A 40 -16.16 10.91 -5.24
CA ALA A 40 -15.79 9.76 -6.07
C ALA A 40 -14.34 9.85 -6.58
N THR A 41 -13.86 11.06 -6.88
CA THR A 41 -12.46 11.28 -7.31
C THR A 41 -11.47 11.09 -6.16
N GLU A 42 -11.79 11.55 -4.95
CA GLU A 42 -10.99 11.26 -3.74
C GLU A 42 -10.88 9.76 -3.48
N LEU A 43 -12.00 9.02 -3.54
CA LEU A 43 -12.00 7.57 -3.34
C LEU A 43 -11.23 6.82 -4.42
N LEU A 44 -11.28 7.31 -5.66
CA LEU A 44 -10.53 6.74 -6.78
C LEU A 44 -9.01 6.92 -6.58
N ASP A 45 -8.56 8.09 -6.13
CA ASP A 45 -7.16 8.35 -5.82
C ASP A 45 -6.66 7.43 -4.70
N VAL A 46 -7.43 7.28 -3.62
CA VAL A 46 -7.11 6.34 -2.53
C VAL A 46 -7.04 4.91 -3.06
N ALA A 47 -8.03 4.46 -3.86
CA ALA A 47 -8.05 3.11 -4.40
C ALA A 47 -6.86 2.83 -5.34
N GLN A 48 -6.40 3.81 -6.12
CA GLN A 48 -5.23 3.69 -6.97
C GLN A 48 -3.92 3.67 -6.16
N ASN A 49 -3.80 4.52 -5.15
CA ASN A 49 -2.60 4.65 -4.33
C ASN A 49 -2.47 3.51 -3.31
N THR A 50 -3.57 2.89 -2.89
CA THR A 50 -3.56 1.73 -1.97
C THR A 50 -2.89 0.50 -2.59
N GLY A 51 -2.97 0.33 -3.91
CA GLY A 51 -2.21 -0.71 -4.64
C GLY A 51 -0.70 -0.46 -4.69
N SER A 52 -0.26 0.75 -4.34
CA SER A 52 1.15 1.18 -4.35
C SER A 52 1.81 1.19 -2.97
N ALA A 53 1.09 0.78 -1.91
CA ALA A 53 1.64 0.70 -0.55
C ALA A 53 2.68 -0.44 -0.35
N GLY A 54 2.99 -1.22 -1.40
CA GLY A 54 3.71 -2.49 -1.30
C GLY A 54 5.15 -2.54 -1.79
N ARG A 55 5.77 -1.42 -2.19
CA ARG A 55 7.22 -1.39 -2.48
C ARG A 55 7.93 -0.31 -1.68
N VAL A 56 7.77 -0.38 -0.36
CA VAL A 56 8.84 0.08 0.54
C VAL A 56 10.06 -0.80 0.25
N ARG A 57 10.91 -0.37 -0.68
CA ARG A 57 12.23 -1.00 -0.85
C ARG A 57 12.92 -0.87 0.50
N MET A 58 13.10 -1.99 1.20
CA MET A 58 13.98 -2.04 2.35
C MET A 58 15.32 -1.43 1.91
N PRO A 59 15.82 -0.38 2.58
CA PRO A 59 17.18 0.04 2.33
C PRO A 59 18.05 -1.17 2.68
N THR A 60 18.72 -1.73 1.68
CA THR A 60 19.70 -2.79 1.92
C THR A 60 20.68 -2.26 2.95
N LEU A 61 20.62 -2.79 4.16
CA LEU A 61 21.57 -2.52 5.23
C LEU A 61 22.94 -3.02 4.76
N MET A 62 23.68 -2.15 4.09
CA MET A 62 25.08 -2.36 3.78
C MET A 62 25.81 -2.32 5.11
N TRP A 63 26.13 -3.48 5.68
CA TRP A 63 27.06 -3.53 6.81
C TRP A 63 28.38 -2.88 6.38
N PRO A 64 28.86 -1.85 7.11
CA PRO A 64 30.18 -1.32 6.83
C PRO A 64 31.20 -2.44 7.04
N ARG A 65 32.13 -2.59 6.09
CA ARG A 65 33.20 -3.60 6.09
C ARG A 65 34.14 -3.55 7.31
N SER A 66 33.91 -2.64 8.24
CA SER A 66 34.65 -2.43 9.48
C SER A 66 33.91 -2.93 10.74
N ALA A 67 32.79 -3.65 10.60
CA ALA A 67 32.13 -4.29 11.73
C ALA A 67 33.01 -5.46 12.23
N VAL A 68 33.91 -5.15 13.15
CA VAL A 68 34.58 -6.15 13.99
C VAL A 68 33.49 -6.72 14.89
N PHE A 69 33.06 -7.95 14.59
CA PHE A 69 32.36 -8.77 15.56
C PHE A 69 33.33 -8.98 16.72
N GLU A 70 33.09 -8.33 17.86
CA GLU A 70 33.58 -8.88 19.11
C GLU A 70 32.93 -10.27 19.26
N ASP A 71 33.77 -11.29 19.21
CA ASP A 71 33.40 -12.67 19.47
C ASP A 71 32.75 -12.72 20.87
N PRO A 72 31.47 -13.07 21.00
CA PRO A 72 30.85 -13.14 22.31
C PRO A 72 31.50 -14.30 23.06
N ASN A 73 32.33 -13.92 24.03
CA ASN A 73 33.06 -14.76 24.98
C ASN A 73 32.37 -16.12 25.20
N PRO A 74 32.95 -17.25 24.78
CA PRO A 74 32.30 -18.55 24.97
C PRO A 74 32.10 -18.82 26.46
N PRO A 75 30.95 -19.40 26.87
CA PRO A 75 30.70 -19.68 28.27
C PRO A 75 31.75 -20.65 28.82
N PRO A 76 32.19 -20.48 30.08
CA PRO A 76 33.22 -21.32 30.68
C PRO A 76 32.74 -22.78 30.75
N VAL A 77 33.55 -23.69 30.22
CA VAL A 77 33.29 -25.14 30.24
C VAL A 77 33.50 -25.65 31.68
N PRO A 78 32.55 -26.37 32.29
CA PRO A 78 32.78 -26.99 33.60
C PRO A 78 33.81 -28.13 33.48
N PRO A 79 34.72 -28.29 34.46
CA PRO A 79 35.72 -29.34 34.42
C PRO A 79 35.06 -30.69 34.73
N GLY A 80 34.72 -31.45 33.69
CA GLY A 80 34.09 -32.76 33.90
C GLY A 80 33.64 -33.53 32.66
N ALA A 81 34.28 -33.32 31.52
CA ALA A 81 34.08 -34.17 30.34
C ALA A 81 35.42 -34.81 29.93
N LEU A 82 35.84 -35.79 30.72
CA LEU A 82 36.76 -36.87 30.34
C LEU A 82 36.09 -38.19 30.71
#